data_AF-A0A2W6Z079-F1
#
_entry.id   AF-A0A2W6Z079-F1
#
_cell.length_a   1.000
_cell.length_b   1.000
_cell.length_c   1.000
_cell.angle_alpha   90.00
_cell.angle_beta   90.00
_cell.angle_gamma   90.00
#
_symmetry.space_group_name_H-M   'P 1'
#
loop_
_entity.id
_entity.type
_entity.pdbx_description
1 polymer ?
#
loop_
_entity_poly.entity_id
_entity_poly.type
_entity_poly.pdbx_seq_one_letter_code
_entity_poly.pdbx_strand_id
1 'polypeptide(L)'
;MRAAFRAGQGWNAGQIADEMGGTTPRKVRDMLRDCGIKLVRPFGRPKAVQIHCTNTDLRRLEDEAANREVDPGELALHMLRVLLQEPTLMKNLLDETDQ
;
A
#
# COMPACT_ATOMS: atom_id res chain seq x y z
N MET A 1 28.27 -0.17 -9.79
CA MET A 1 28.18 1.31 -9.75
C MET A 1 27.04 1.90 -10.61
N ARG A 2 26.72 1.39 -11.81
CA ARG A 2 25.62 1.95 -12.64
C ARG A 2 24.23 1.93 -11.97
N ALA A 3 23.87 0.84 -11.29
CA ALA A 3 22.59 0.72 -10.58
C ALA A 3 22.39 1.76 -9.47
N ALA A 4 23.46 2.08 -8.72
CA ALA A 4 23.45 3.07 -7.65
C ALA A 4 23.18 4.49 -8.18
N PHE A 5 23.81 4.83 -9.31
CA PHE A 5 23.60 6.11 -9.98
C PHE A 5 22.14 6.28 -10.46
N ARG A 6 21.55 5.21 -11.04
CA ARG A 6 20.14 5.20 -11.45
C ARG A 6 19.17 5.27 -10.27
N ALA A 7 19.48 4.60 -9.17
CA ALA A 7 18.73 4.73 -7.93
C ALA A 7 18.72 6.18 -7.42
N GLY A 8 19.86 6.89 -7.51
CA GLY A 8 19.96 8.32 -7.21
C GLY A 8 19.15 9.23 -8.15
N GLN A 9 18.85 8.77 -9.37
CA GLN A 9 17.97 9.45 -10.33
C GLN A 9 16.48 9.12 -10.13
N GLY A 10 16.12 8.41 -9.06
CA GLY A 10 14.73 8.07 -8.73
C GLY A 10 14.16 6.88 -9.51
N TRP A 11 15.01 6.09 -10.18
CA TRP A 11 14.56 4.91 -10.92
C TRP A 11 14.14 3.79 -9.97
N ASN A 12 13.12 3.03 -10.35
CA ASN A 12 12.69 1.87 -9.60
C ASN A 12 13.49 0.61 -9.97
N ALA A 13 13.45 -0.42 -9.11
CA ALA A 13 14.21 -1.65 -9.30
C ALA A 13 13.89 -2.40 -10.61
N GLY A 14 12.66 -2.24 -11.14
CA GLY A 14 12.24 -2.79 -12.42
C GLY A 14 12.99 -2.15 -13.57
N GLN A 15 12.91 -0.83 -13.66
CA GLN A 15 13.59 -0.03 -14.68
C GLN A 15 15.10 -0.26 -14.69
N ILE A 16 15.72 -0.36 -13.51
CA ILE A 16 17.15 -0.64 -13.39
C ILE A 16 17.47 -2.07 -13.85
N ALA A 17 16.61 -3.05 -13.55
CA ALA A 17 16.81 -4.43 -13.99
C ALA A 17 16.69 -4.57 -15.52
N ASP A 18 15.70 -3.89 -16.11
CA ASP A 18 15.47 -3.86 -17.55
C ASP A 18 16.64 -3.18 -18.30
N GLU A 19 17.18 -2.08 -17.77
CA GLU A 19 18.35 -1.40 -18.34
C GLU A 19 19.64 -2.24 -18.22
N MET A 20 19.82 -2.94 -17.09
CA MET A 20 21.03 -3.73 -16.87
C MET A 20 21.07 -5.02 -17.70
N GLY A 21 19.90 -5.62 -18.00
CA GLY A 21 19.81 -6.92 -18.66
C GLY A 21 20.34 -8.08 -17.79
N GLY A 22 19.68 -9.24 -17.85
CA GLY A 22 20.14 -10.45 -17.15
C GLY A 22 20.05 -10.43 -15.62
N THR A 23 19.41 -9.42 -15.03
CA THR A 23 19.14 -9.35 -13.59
C THR A 23 17.65 -9.20 -13.34
N THR A 24 17.22 -9.42 -12.10
CA THR A 24 15.81 -9.27 -11.71
C THR A 24 15.63 -8.07 -10.78
N PRO A 25 14.42 -7.48 -10.72
CA PRO A 25 14.13 -6.38 -9.79
C PRO A 25 14.33 -6.75 -8.31
N ARG A 26 14.32 -8.06 -8.00
CA ARG A 26 14.68 -8.58 -6.68
C ARG A 26 16.19 -8.48 -6.44
N LYS A 27 17.00 -9.02 -7.36
CA LYS A 27 18.47 -8.96 -7.26
C LYS A 27 19.00 -7.53 -7.22
N VAL A 28 18.40 -6.60 -7.97
CA VAL A 28 18.76 -5.18 -7.93
C VAL A 28 18.47 -4.56 -6.56
N ARG A 29 17.34 -4.91 -5.93
CA ARG A 29 17.02 -4.44 -4.57
C ARG A 29 18.00 -4.96 -3.53
N ASP A 30 18.32 -6.26 -3.61
CA ASP A 30 19.25 -6.89 -2.67
C ASP A 30 20.64 -6.26 -2.82
N MET A 31 21.14 -6.12 -4.06
CA MET A 31 22.41 -5.45 -4.36
C MET A 31 22.48 -4.00 -3.85
N LEU A 32 21.42 -3.21 -4.06
CA LEU A 32 21.40 -1.81 -3.61
C LEU A 32 21.28 -1.71 -2.08
N ARG A 33 20.55 -2.64 -1.45
CA ARG A 33 20.45 -2.75 0.01
C ARG A 33 21.80 -3.06 0.64
N ASP A 34 22.57 -3.97 0.06
CA ASP A 34 23.92 -4.31 0.53
C ASP A 34 24.88 -3.13 0.42
N CYS A 35 24.68 -2.25 -0.57
CA CYS A 35 25.41 -0.99 -0.69
C CYS A 35 24.84 0.17 0.16
N GLY A 36 23.83 -0.07 1.00
CA GLY A 36 23.19 0.96 1.83
C GLY A 36 22.30 1.95 1.07
N ILE A 37 22.01 1.69 -0.21
CA ILE A 37 21.23 2.58 -1.08
C ILE A 37 19.77 2.16 -1.02
N LYS A 38 18.95 2.99 -0.36
CA LYS A 38 17.50 2.82 -0.35
C LYS A 38 16.94 3.30 -1.68
N LEU A 39 16.40 2.38 -2.46
CA LEU A 39 15.57 2.74 -3.61
C LEU A 39 14.36 3.52 -3.12
N VAL A 40 14.18 4.72 -3.69
CA VAL A 40 12.92 5.45 -3.55
C VAL A 40 11.85 4.54 -4.12
N ARG A 41 10.96 4.05 -3.26
CA ARG A 41 9.75 3.40 -3.75
C ARG A 41 8.97 4.54 -4.41
N PRO A 42 8.78 4.57 -5.74
CA PRO A 42 7.68 5.38 -6.24
C PRO A 42 6.48 4.87 -5.46
N PHE A 43 5.79 5.77 -4.74
CA PHE A 43 4.55 5.46 -4.03
C PHE A 43 3.85 4.36 -4.81
N GLY A 44 3.83 3.14 -4.24
CA GLY A 44 3.48 1.95 -4.99
C GLY A 44 2.18 2.27 -5.70
N ARG A 45 2.17 2.15 -7.05
CA ARG A 45 1.06 2.64 -7.90
C ARG A 45 -0.24 2.45 -7.14
N PRO A 46 -1.05 3.52 -6.92
CA PRO A 46 -2.24 3.42 -6.11
C PRO A 46 -3.03 2.20 -6.57
N LYS A 47 -3.13 1.21 -5.69
CA LYS A 47 -3.91 0.01 -5.96
C LYS A 47 -5.35 0.37 -5.66
N ALA A 48 -6.19 0.35 -6.69
CA ALA A 48 -7.62 0.45 -6.48
C ALA A 48 -8.12 -0.83 -5.81
N VAL A 49 -8.89 -0.68 -4.74
CA VAL A 49 -9.63 -1.76 -4.10
C VAL A 49 -11.11 -1.43 -4.27
N GLN A 50 -11.85 -2.35 -4.89
CA GLN A 50 -13.30 -2.22 -5.01
C GLN A 50 -13.93 -3.01 -3.87
N ILE A 51 -14.79 -2.35 -3.09
CA ILE A 51 -15.52 -2.97 -1.98
C ILE A 51 -16.98 -3.10 -2.40
N HIS A 52 -17.51 -4.31 -2.32
CA HIS A 52 -18.95 -4.56 -2.47
C HIS A 52 -19.56 -4.64 -1.07
N CYS A 53 -20.57 -3.82 -0.81
CA CYS A 53 -21.32 -3.80 0.45
C CYS A 53 -22.82 -3.65 0.16
N THR A 54 -23.66 -3.88 1.15
CA THR A 54 -25.10 -3.68 1.00
C THR A 54 -25.44 -2.19 0.97
N ASN A 55 -26.60 -1.83 0.41
CA ASN A 55 -27.08 -0.44 0.45
C ASN A 55 -27.24 0.07 1.89
N THR A 56 -27.54 -0.82 2.84
CA THR A 56 -27.65 -0.49 4.26
C THR A 56 -26.30 -0.12 4.86
N ASP A 57 -25.25 -0.88 4.55
CA ASP A 57 -23.89 -0.60 5.04
C ASP A 57 -23.33 0.69 4.43
N LEU A 58 -23.55 0.90 3.13
CA LEU A 58 -23.14 2.12 2.45
C LEU A 58 -23.80 3.35 3.09
N ARG A 59 -25.10 3.29 3.35
CA ARG A 59 -25.82 4.39 4.00
C ARG A 59 -25.28 4.69 5.40
N ARG A 60 -24.98 3.66 6.19
CA ARG A 60 -24.36 3.84 7.52
C ARG A 60 -22.99 4.51 7.44
N LEU A 61 -22.19 4.12 6.44
CA LEU A 61 -20.89 4.74 6.18
C LEU A 61 -21.04 6.20 5.75
N GLU A 62 -22.00 6.51 4.88
CA GLU A 62 -22.31 7.88 4.44
C GLU A 62 -22.76 8.77 5.60
N ASP A 63 -23.64 8.25 6.47
CA ASP A 63 -24.12 8.98 7.65
C ASP A 63 -22.96 9.28 8.62
N GLU A 64 -22.08 8.31 8.87
CA GLU A 64 -20.91 8.49 9.74
C GLU A 64 -19.87 9.43 9.13
N ALA A 65 -19.69 9.39 7.81
CA ALA A 65 -18.80 10.29 7.08
C ALA A 65 -19.32 11.73 7.08
N ALA A 66 -20.63 11.92 6.92
CA ALA A 66 -21.28 13.23 7.00
C ALA A 66 -21.10 13.87 8.38
N ASN A 67 -21.26 13.10 9.46
CA ASN A 67 -21.02 13.57 10.83
C ASN A 67 -19.57 14.02 11.08
N ARG A 68 -18.62 13.54 10.27
CA ARG A 68 -17.19 13.82 10.38
C ARG A 68 -16.69 14.78 9.30
N GLU A 69 -17.57 15.27 8.43
CA GLU A 69 -17.24 16.14 7.30
C GLU A 69 -16.15 15.57 6.37
N VAL A 70 -16.15 14.26 6.15
CA VAL A 70 -15.19 13.56 5.27
C VAL A 70 -15.90 12.76 4.17
N ASP A 71 -15.18 12.43 3.10
CA ASP A 71 -15.69 11.55 2.06
C ASP A 71 -15.86 10.10 2.58
N PRO A 72 -16.96 9.39 2.26
CA PRO A 72 -17.18 8.02 2.72
C PRO A 72 -16.07 7.05 2.32
N GLY A 73 -15.50 7.20 1.13
CA GLY A 73 -14.37 6.40 0.65
C GLY A 73 -13.09 6.68 1.43
N GLU A 74 -12.84 7.95 1.76
CA GLU A 74 -11.73 8.34 2.62
C GLU A 74 -11.89 7.79 4.04
N LEU A 75 -13.10 7.84 4.60
CA LEU A 75 -13.40 7.26 5.91
C LEU A 75 -13.16 5.75 5.92
N ALA A 76 -13.67 5.03 4.92
CA ALA A 76 -13.47 3.59 4.79
C ALA A 76 -11.97 3.24 4.68
N LEU A 77 -11.21 4.00 3.89
CA LEU A 77 -9.77 3.81 3.79
C LEU A 77 -9.06 4.10 5.12
N HIS A 78 -9.51 5.12 5.87
CA HIS A 78 -8.95 5.44 7.17
C HIS A 78 -9.21 4.32 8.19
N MET A 79 -10.43 3.80 8.25
CA MET A 79 -10.79 2.66 9.10
C MET A 79 -9.92 1.43 8.78
N LEU A 80 -9.75 1.10 7.49
CA LEU A 80 -8.88 0.01 7.06
C LEU A 80 -7.42 0.24 7.49
N ARG A 81 -6.91 1.48 7.41
CA ARG A 81 -5.54 1.80 7.87
C ARG A 81 -5.37 1.57 9.36
N VAL A 82 -6.34 2.00 10.18
CA VAL A 82 -6.31 1.80 11.64
C VAL A 82 -6.32 0.31 11.96
N LEU A 83 -7.22 -0.47 11.35
CA LEU A 83 -7.29 -1.92 11.58
C LEU A 83 -6.00 -2.65 11.17
N LEU A 84 -5.41 -2.28 10.04
CA LEU A 84 -4.14 -2.87 9.59
C LEU A 84 -2.94 -2.49 10.47
N GLN A 85 -3.02 -1.37 11.19
CA GLN A 85 -2.00 -0.95 12.17
C GLN A 85 -2.17 -1.65 13.51
N GLU A 86 -3.34 -2.19 13.81
CA GLU A 86 -3.69 -2.86 15.07
C GLU A 86 -4.13 -4.33 14.83
N PRO A 87 -3.19 -5.26 14.54
CA PRO A 87 -3.51 -6.62 14.11
C PRO A 87 -4.34 -7.43 15.11
N THR A 88 -4.16 -7.19 16.41
CA THR A 88 -4.90 -7.87 17.47
C THR A 88 -6.36 -7.44 17.50
N LEU A 89 -6.64 -6.14 17.39
CA LEU A 89 -7.99 -5.62 17.29
C LEU A 89 -8.70 -6.15 16.04
N MET A 90 -8.00 -6.10 14.90
CA MET A 90 -8.52 -6.62 13.64
C MET A 90 -8.88 -8.10 13.74
N LYS A 91 -8.02 -8.93 14.35
CA LYS A 91 -8.30 -10.35 14.55
C LYS A 91 -9.54 -10.57 15.41
N ASN A 92 -9.64 -9.88 16.55
CA ASN A 92 -10.78 -10.04 17.46
C ASN A 92 -12.11 -9.65 16.79
N LEU A 93 -12.12 -8.55 16.02
CA LEU A 93 -13.32 -8.11 15.30
C LEU A 93 -13.75 -9.09 14.20
N LEU A 94 -12.79 -9.72 13.51
CA LEU A 94 -13.09 -10.72 12.48
C LEU A 94 -13.62 -12.02 13.10
N ASP A 95 -13.03 -12.48 14.21
CA ASP A 95 -13.45 -13.68 14.93
C ASP A 95 -14.90 -13.54 15.49
N GLU A 96 -15.35 -12.31 15.81
CA GLU A 96 -16.73 -12.01 16.24
C GLU A 96 -17.75 -12.04 15.09
N THR A 97 -17.34 -11.73 13.86
CA THR A 97 -18.24 -11.69 12.69
C THR A 97 -18.48 -13.05 12.02
N ASP A 98 -17.69 -14.06 12.35
CA ASP A 98 -17.81 -15.43 11.81
C ASP A 98 -18.74 -16.35 12.64
N GLN A 99 -19.46 -15.80 13.64
CA GLN A 99 -20.47 -16.49 14.46
C GLN A 99 -21.91 -16.11 14.05
#